data_AF-A0A6J6CE62-F1
#
_entry.id   AF-A0A6J6CE62-F1
#
_cell.length_a   1.000
_cell.length_b   1.000
_cell.length_c   1.000
_cell.angle_alpha   90.00
_cell.angle_beta   90.00
_cell.angle_gamma   90.00
#
_symmetry.space_group_name_H-M   'P 1'
#
loop_
_entity.id
_entity.type
_entity.pdbx_description
1 polymer ?
#
loop_
_entity_poly.entity_id
_entity_poly.type
_entity_poly.pdbx_seq_one_letter_code
_entity_poly.pdbx_strand_id
1 'polypeptide(L)'
;MLLNTTISQRQVSLVNGSKVKVGVSGTYNIAFSAQMLHTANAASTAEIWLRVNEIDVPLSNTVFTFAKKDDKYVAAWNFMVDLNANDFVQLIWYSTDATVQIAYSPDSAGPVRPAVPSLIMTVNQVG
;
A
#
# COMPACT_ATOMS: atom_id res chain seq x y z
N MET A 1 -8.24 -1.84 -2.57
CA MET A 1 -7.61 -0.77 -1.76
C MET A 1 -7.74 0.53 -2.54
N LEU A 2 -7.98 1.66 -1.86
CA LEU A 2 -8.16 2.97 -2.50
C LEU A 2 -7.16 4.00 -1.94
N LEU A 3 -6.73 4.90 -2.81
CA LEU A 3 -5.95 6.10 -2.57
C LEU A 3 -6.90 7.27 -2.77
N ASN A 4 -7.23 7.99 -1.69
CA ASN A 4 -8.27 9.03 -1.74
C ASN A 4 -7.70 10.45 -1.80
N THR A 5 -6.41 10.61 -1.54
CA THR A 5 -5.75 11.91 -1.44
C THR A 5 -4.41 11.89 -2.15
N THR A 6 -4.14 12.90 -2.98
CA THR A 6 -2.83 13.12 -3.60
C THR A 6 -2.12 14.27 -2.87
N ILE A 7 -0.94 13.99 -2.31
CA ILE A 7 -0.12 14.98 -1.61
C ILE A 7 0.72 15.79 -2.62
N SER A 8 1.37 15.10 -3.56
CA SER A 8 2.18 15.71 -4.62
C SER A 8 2.12 14.82 -5.86
N GLN A 9 2.20 15.43 -7.03
CA GLN A 9 2.21 14.74 -8.32
C GLN A 9 3.13 15.45 -9.30
N ARG A 10 4.01 14.70 -9.96
CA ARG A 10 4.86 15.18 -11.06
C ARG A 10 5.18 14.01 -11.98
N GLN A 11 4.67 14.05 -13.22
CA GLN A 11 4.81 12.94 -14.18
C GLN A 11 4.30 11.60 -13.66
N VAL A 12 3.42 11.63 -12.65
CA VAL A 12 2.75 10.50 -12.04
C VAL A 12 1.34 10.98 -11.71
N SER A 13 0.32 10.16 -11.95
CA SER A 13 -1.09 10.54 -11.73
C SER A 13 -1.89 9.38 -11.16
N LEU A 14 -2.86 9.68 -10.30
CA LEU A 14 -3.78 8.68 -9.77
C LEU A 14 -4.98 8.49 -10.70
N VAL A 15 -5.31 7.24 -11.01
CA VAL A 15 -6.40 6.84 -11.89
C VAL A 15 -7.32 5.87 -11.15
N ASN A 16 -8.63 6.17 -11.18
CA ASN A 16 -9.70 5.38 -10.57
C ASN A 16 -9.50 5.06 -9.07
N GLY A 17 -8.73 5.90 -8.37
CA GLY A 17 -8.49 5.76 -6.93
C GLY A 17 -7.64 4.55 -6.53
N SER A 18 -7.11 3.73 -7.46
CA SER A 18 -6.30 2.55 -7.08
C SER A 18 -5.09 2.32 -7.97
N LYS A 19 -4.99 3.03 -9.10
CA LYS A 19 -3.92 2.86 -10.08
C LYS A 19 -3.08 4.12 -10.14
N VAL A 20 -1.77 3.98 -10.11
CA VAL A 20 -0.85 5.09 -10.29
C VAL A 20 -0.24 4.98 -11.68
N LYS A 21 -0.57 5.92 -12.57
CA LYS A 21 -0.05 5.99 -13.93
C LYS A 21 1.25 6.78 -13.96
N VAL A 22 2.32 6.22 -14.52
CA VAL A 22 3.56 6.95 -14.78
C VAL A 22 3.53 7.64 -16.14
N GLY A 23 4.12 8.84 -16.23
CA GLY A 23 4.13 9.66 -17.44
C GLY A 23 5.38 9.48 -18.31
N VAL A 24 6.48 8.99 -17.72
CA VAL A 24 7.78 8.88 -18.38
C VAL A 24 8.38 7.50 -18.08
N SER A 25 9.07 6.91 -19.04
CA SER A 25 9.79 5.65 -18.83
C SER A 25 10.99 5.86 -17.91
N GLY A 26 11.30 4.87 -17.07
CA GLY A 26 12.45 4.90 -16.19
C GLY A 26 12.36 3.87 -15.08
N THR A 27 13.32 3.89 -14.17
CA THR A 27 13.31 3.05 -12.96
C THR A 27 12.60 3.80 -11.85
N TYR A 28 11.63 3.14 -11.22
CA TYR A 28 10.83 3.71 -10.15
C TYR A 28 11.05 2.98 -8.83
N ASN A 29 11.20 3.77 -7.77
CA ASN A 29 11.07 3.33 -6.39
C ASN A 29 9.64 3.56 -5.92
N ILE A 30 8.92 2.48 -5.68
CA ILE A 30 7.54 2.49 -5.17
C ILE A 30 7.60 2.09 -3.70
N ALA A 31 7.48 3.07 -2.82
CA ALA A 31 7.47 2.87 -1.38
C ALA A 31 6.05 3.00 -0.84
N PHE A 32 5.74 2.28 0.24
CA PHE A 32 4.44 2.41 0.90
C PHE A 32 4.55 2.18 2.41
N SER A 33 3.51 2.59 3.13
CA SER A 33 3.25 2.15 4.50
C SER A 33 1.76 1.89 4.67
N ALA A 34 1.40 0.72 5.18
CA ALA A 34 0.02 0.31 5.43
C ALA A 34 -0.19 -0.04 6.91
N GLN A 35 -1.24 0.52 7.50
CA GLN A 35 -1.63 0.27 8.89
C GLN A 35 -2.52 -0.95 8.96
N MET A 36 -1.95 -2.12 9.20
CA MET A 36 -2.70 -3.37 9.25
C MET A 36 -3.15 -3.67 10.68
N LEU A 37 -4.40 -4.14 10.81
CA LEU A 37 -5.00 -4.53 12.08
C LEU A 37 -5.73 -5.86 11.91
N HIS A 38 -5.51 -6.77 12.84
CA HIS A 38 -6.26 -8.01 12.94
C HIS A 38 -7.14 -8.01 14.20
N THR A 39 -8.45 -8.21 14.06
CA THR A 39 -9.42 -8.01 15.17
C THR A 39 -9.97 -9.31 15.78
N ALA A 40 -9.72 -10.47 15.16
CA ALA A 40 -10.13 -11.75 15.71
C ALA A 40 -9.09 -12.34 16.66
N ASN A 41 -9.53 -13.24 17.55
CA ASN A 41 -8.63 -13.93 18.47
C ASN A 41 -8.11 -15.24 17.87
N ALA A 42 -7.48 -15.15 16.71
CA ALA A 42 -6.89 -16.27 15.97
C ALA A 42 -5.55 -15.84 15.34
N ALA A 43 -4.73 -16.80 14.91
CA ALA A 43 -3.61 -16.47 14.05
C ALA A 43 -4.12 -16.26 12.62
N SER A 44 -3.57 -15.27 11.93
CA SER A 44 -4.00 -14.90 10.58
C SER A 44 -2.82 -14.41 9.75
N THR A 45 -2.95 -14.40 8.43
CA THR A 45 -1.89 -13.93 7.52
C THR A 45 -2.42 -12.86 6.58
N ALA A 46 -1.54 -11.97 6.15
CA ALA A 46 -1.78 -11.09 5.03
C ALA A 46 -0.58 -11.09 4.08
N GLU A 47 -0.88 -10.74 2.84
CA GLU A 47 0.05 -10.72 1.73
C GLU A 47 -0.03 -9.37 1.04
N ILE A 48 1.10 -8.82 0.64
CA ILE A 48 1.18 -7.57 -0.13
C ILE A 48 2.20 -7.74 -1.25
N TRP A 49 1.81 -7.33 -2.46
CA TRP A 49 2.65 -7.44 -3.65
C TRP A 49 2.40 -6.31 -4.65
N LEU A 50 3.26 -6.23 -5.66
CA LEU A 50 3.21 -5.23 -6.71
C LEU A 50 2.51 -5.78 -7.96
N ARG A 51 1.67 -4.96 -8.58
CA ARG A 51 1.04 -5.24 -9.88
C ARG A 51 1.32 -4.10 -10.85
N VAL A 52 1.67 -4.44 -12.08
CA VAL A 52 1.89 -3.49 -13.18
C VAL A 52 1.01 -3.88 -14.36
N ASN A 53 0.22 -2.94 -14.87
CA ASN A 53 -0.71 -3.14 -15.99
C ASN A 53 -1.61 -4.37 -15.82
N GLU A 54 -2.19 -4.53 -14.63
CA GLU A 54 -3.03 -5.67 -14.25
C GLU A 54 -2.33 -7.03 -14.17
N ILE A 55 -0.99 -7.07 -14.29
CA ILE A 55 -0.17 -8.27 -14.17
C ILE A 55 0.63 -8.21 -12.87
N ASP A 56 0.54 -9.27 -12.07
CA ASP A 56 1.29 -9.38 -10.82
C ASP A 56 2.79 -9.50 -11.11
N VAL A 57 3.60 -8.66 -10.47
CA VAL A 57 5.04 -8.63 -10.65
C VAL A 57 5.65 -9.86 -9.96
N PRO A 58 6.41 -10.70 -10.68
CA PRO A 58 7.06 -11.87 -10.09
C PRO A 58 7.95 -11.51 -8.90
N LEU A 59 7.99 -12.37 -7.88
CA LEU A 59 8.84 -12.23 -6.68
C LEU A 59 8.64 -10.92 -5.89
N SER A 60 7.49 -10.26 -6.02
CA SER A 60 7.16 -9.04 -5.27
C SER A 60 6.30 -9.28 -4.01
N ASN A 61 5.85 -10.52 -3.79
CA ASN A 61 4.95 -10.83 -2.68
C ASN A 61 5.68 -11.01 -1.36
N THR A 62 5.13 -10.44 -0.28
CA THR A 62 5.56 -10.64 1.09
C THR A 62 4.40 -11.10 1.94
N VAL A 63 4.55 -12.24 2.62
CA VAL A 63 3.58 -12.78 3.57
C VAL A 63 4.01 -12.42 4.99
N PHE A 64 3.07 -11.97 5.82
CA PHE A 64 3.28 -11.69 7.23
C PHE A 64 2.10 -12.18 8.08
N THR A 65 2.35 -12.40 9.36
CA THR A 65 1.42 -13.09 10.26
C THR A 65 1.03 -12.18 11.43
N PHE A 66 -0.24 -12.23 11.79
CA PHE A 66 -0.79 -11.68 13.03
C PHE A 66 -0.96 -12.82 14.02
N ALA A 67 -0.44 -12.65 15.23
CA ALA A 67 -0.39 -13.74 16.20
C ALA A 67 -1.69 -13.90 17.00
N LYS A 68 -2.43 -12.80 17.22
CA LYS A 68 -3.58 -12.75 18.14
C LYS A 68 -4.54 -11.59 17.83
N LYS A 69 -5.53 -11.42 18.72
CA LYS A 69 -6.48 -10.31 18.71
C LYS A 69 -5.81 -8.95 18.86
N ASP A 70 -6.32 -7.99 18.09
CA ASP A 70 -5.93 -6.58 18.07
C ASP A 70 -4.45 -6.37 17.74
N ASP A 71 -3.84 -7.37 17.09
CA ASP A 71 -2.46 -7.30 16.65
C ASP A 71 -2.32 -6.31 15.50
N LYS A 72 -1.28 -5.49 15.58
CA LYS A 72 -1.04 -4.37 14.66
C LYS A 72 0.28 -4.58 13.95
N TYR A 73 0.26 -4.39 12.65
CA TYR A 73 1.45 -4.53 11.82
C TYR A 73 1.56 -3.35 10.86
N VAL A 74 2.73 -2.72 10.82
CA VAL A 74 3.02 -1.68 9.82
C VAL A 74 3.79 -2.33 8.70
N ALA A 75 3.11 -2.61 7.59
CA ALA A 75 3.75 -3.08 6.38
C ALA A 75 4.39 -1.89 5.67
N ALA A 76 5.73 -1.82 5.68
CA ALA A 76 6.47 -0.73 5.07
C ALA A 76 7.78 -1.23 4.46
N TRP A 77 7.83 -1.22 3.13
CA TRP A 77 9.01 -1.52 2.32
C TRP A 77 8.85 -0.86 0.95
N ASN A 78 9.75 -1.18 0.02
CA ASN A 78 9.75 -0.60 -1.31
C ASN A 78 9.95 -1.63 -2.41
N PHE A 79 9.51 -1.27 -3.61
CA PHE A 79 9.73 -2.02 -4.84
C PHE A 79 10.54 -1.16 -5.82
N MET A 80 11.55 -1.78 -6.42
CA MET A 80 12.29 -1.21 -7.54
C MET A 80 11.79 -1.88 -8.81
N VAL A 81 11.29 -1.11 -9.77
CA VAL A 81 10.73 -1.63 -11.01
C VAL A 81 10.96 -0.67 -12.17
N ASP A 82 11.30 -1.22 -13.34
CA ASP A 82 11.36 -0.45 -14.57
C ASP A 82 9.95 -0.34 -15.16
N LEU A 83 9.54 0.89 -15.45
CA LEU A 83 8.22 1.19 -16.01
C LEU A 83 8.38 1.96 -17.31
N ASN A 84 7.47 1.71 -18.25
CA ASN A 84 7.32 2.48 -19.46
C ASN A 84 6.33 3.62 -19.24
N ALA A 85 6.47 4.70 -20.01
CA ALA A 85 5.49 5.77 -20.05
C ALA A 85 4.08 5.19 -20.30
N ASN A 86 3.12 5.63 -19.47
CA ASN A 86 1.73 5.18 -19.39
C ASN A 86 1.46 3.85 -18.67
N ASP A 87 2.47 3.19 -18.10
CA ASP A 87 2.24 2.03 -17.25
C ASP A 87 1.47 2.41 -15.98
N PHE A 88 0.63 1.47 -15.52
CA PHE A 88 -0.14 1.58 -14.30
C PHE A 88 0.44 0.67 -13.22
N VAL A 89 0.69 1.25 -12.05
CA VAL A 89 1.14 0.56 -10.86
C VAL A 89 -0.01 0.43 -9.87
N GLN A 90 -0.13 -0.74 -9.25
CA GLN A 90 -1.08 -1.02 -8.18
C GLN A 90 -0.36 -1.76 -7.06
N LEU A 91 -0.61 -1.35 -5.82
CA LEU A 91 -0.30 -2.16 -4.65
C LEU A 91 -1.49 -3.07 -4.38
N ILE A 92 -1.25 -4.37 -4.28
CA ILE A 92 -2.28 -5.36 -4.00
C ILE A 92 -2.03 -5.95 -2.63
N TRP A 93 -3.11 -6.27 -1.93
CA TRP A 93 -3.05 -6.99 -0.68
C TRP A 93 -4.15 -8.04 -0.60
N TYR A 94 -3.92 -9.08 0.18
CA TYR A 94 -4.88 -10.15 0.40
C TYR A 94 -4.76 -10.72 1.81
N SER A 95 -5.89 -11.18 2.35
CA SER A 95 -5.96 -12.08 3.48
C SER A 95 -7.19 -12.97 3.27
N THR A 96 -7.11 -14.23 3.68
CA THR A 96 -8.27 -15.13 3.73
C THR A 96 -9.22 -14.78 4.88
N ASP A 97 -8.75 -13.98 5.84
CA ASP A 97 -9.47 -13.59 7.04
C ASP A 97 -10.06 -12.19 6.90
N ALA A 98 -11.39 -12.12 6.91
CA ALA A 98 -12.13 -10.87 6.77
C ALA A 98 -11.94 -9.90 7.96
N THR A 99 -11.32 -10.34 9.05
CA THR A 99 -11.04 -9.53 10.24
C THR A 99 -9.67 -8.84 10.20
N VAL A 100 -8.86 -9.16 9.19
CA VAL A 100 -7.65 -8.42 8.82
C VAL A 100 -8.04 -7.24 7.93
N GLN A 101 -7.59 -6.04 8.29
CA GLN A 101 -7.97 -4.81 7.62
C GLN A 101 -6.81 -3.81 7.55
N ILE A 102 -6.88 -2.91 6.56
CA ILE A 102 -6.05 -1.71 6.50
C ILE A 102 -6.80 -0.58 7.20
N ALA A 103 -6.45 -0.28 8.45
CA ALA A 103 -7.24 0.56 9.34
C ALA A 103 -6.86 2.04 9.26
N TYR A 104 -7.87 2.90 9.17
CA TYR A 104 -7.73 4.33 9.45
C TYR A 104 -7.97 4.57 10.94
N SER A 105 -7.17 5.44 11.56
CA SER A 105 -7.48 5.98 12.89
C SER A 105 -7.75 7.48 12.76
N PRO A 106 -8.89 7.99 13.24
CA PRO A 106 -9.14 9.42 13.26
C PRO A 106 -8.16 10.15 14.19
N ASP A 107 -8.13 11.46 14.07
CA ASP A 107 -7.46 12.34 15.01
C ASP A 107 -8.03 12.17 16.42
N SER A 108 -7.21 12.45 17.42
CA SER A 108 -7.57 12.30 18.83
C SER A 108 -7.49 13.66 19.49
N ALA A 109 -8.47 14.02 20.32
CA ALA A 109 -8.51 15.29 21.05
C ALA A 109 -7.86 15.24 22.45
N GLY A 110 -7.37 14.07 22.90
CA GLY A 110 -6.86 13.89 24.26
C GLY A 110 -5.85 12.74 24.42
N PRO A 111 -4.53 13.01 24.33
CA PRO A 111 -3.88 14.22 23.82
C PRO A 111 -4.12 14.45 22.33
N VAL A 112 -3.98 15.70 21.88
CA VAL A 112 -4.13 16.09 20.46
C VAL A 112 -3.10 15.35 19.62
N ARG A 113 -3.56 14.51 18.70
CA ARG A 113 -2.72 13.76 17.75
C ARG A 113 -3.40 13.72 16.38
N PRO A 114 -2.64 13.84 15.28
CA PRO A 114 -3.21 13.73 13.94
C PRO A 114 -3.76 12.34 13.68
N ALA A 115 -4.62 12.24 12.66
CA ALA A 115 -5.12 10.97 12.17
C ALA A 115 -3.99 10.08 11.64
N VAL A 116 -4.15 8.76 11.78
CA VAL A 116 -3.27 7.76 11.17
C VAL A 116 -3.91 7.29 9.85
N PRO A 117 -3.30 7.56 8.69
CA PRO A 117 -3.84 7.13 7.41
C PRO A 117 -3.77 5.61 7.27
N SER A 118 -4.75 5.02 6.57
CA SER A 118 -4.75 3.59 6.27
C SER A 118 -3.52 3.18 5.45
N LEU A 119 -3.22 3.97 4.42
CA LEU A 119 -2.17 3.69 3.47
C LEU A 119 -1.52 5.00 3.03
N ILE A 120 -0.19 5.00 2.93
CA ILE A 120 0.59 5.99 2.20
C ILE A 120 1.33 5.25 1.09
N MET A 121 1.33 5.81 -0.12
CA MET A 121 2.09 5.30 -1.25
C MET A 121 2.86 6.45 -1.89
N THR A 122 4.12 6.18 -2.21
CA THR A 122 5.05 7.12 -2.84
C THR A 122 5.64 6.46 -4.07
N VAL A 123 5.56 7.12 -5.22
CA VAL A 123 6.12 6.65 -6.50
C VAL A 123 7.12 7.68 -6.99
N ASN A 124 8.40 7.33 -6.93
CA ASN A 124 9.50 8.23 -7.30
C ASN A 124 10.33 7.61 -8.42
N GLN A 125 10.55 8.35 -9.51
CA GLN A 125 11.54 7.98 -10.51
C GLN A 125 12.95 8.18 -9.93
N VAL A 126 13.82 7.20 -10.11
CA VAL A 126 15.20 7.18 -9.58
C VAL A 126 16.26 6.86 -10.64
N GLY A 127 15.84 6.52 -11.87
CA GLY A 127 16.69 6.21 -13.02
C GLY A 127 16.00 6.47 -14.34
#